data_AF-A0A4Z0Y915-F1
#
_entry.id   AF-A0A4Z0Y915-F1
#
_cell.length_a   1.000
_cell.length_b   1.000
_cell.length_c   1.000
_cell.angle_alpha   90.00
_cell.angle_beta   90.00
_cell.angle_gamma   90.00
#
_symmetry.space_group_name_H-M   'P 1'
#
loop_
_entity.id
_entity.type
_entity.pdbx_description
1 polymer ?
#
loop_
_entity_poly.entity_id
_entity_poly.type
_entity_poly.pdbx_seq_one_letter_code
_entity_poly.pdbx_strand_id
1 'polypeptide(L)'
;MSETIMSITQATAGAAIQKPEAPKRTDSAIVMEEADEEAPAPAPRSRRSSTQMLLDEAILARHSTRLYLPEEVPRALLERALKLAAHSPSNTNTQAWRLFIVTGEALTRLKSG
;
A
#
# COMPACT_ATOMS: atom_id res chain seq x y z
N MET A 1 -31.72 1.79 38.00
CA MET A 1 -31.18 3.04 38.56
C MET A 1 -29.70 2.82 38.83
N SER A 2 -28.89 3.66 38.18
CA SER A 2 -27.49 4.00 38.44
C SER A 2 -26.39 2.94 38.35
N GLU A 3 -25.52 3.19 37.37
CA GLU A 3 -24.21 2.63 37.11
C GLU A 3 -23.20 2.96 38.22
N THR A 4 -22.22 2.08 38.43
CA THR A 4 -20.97 2.41 39.12
C THR A 4 -19.82 2.19 38.14
N ILE A 5 -19.41 3.26 37.47
CA ILE A 5 -18.23 3.32 36.61
C ILE A 5 -17.01 3.49 37.53
N MET A 6 -16.18 2.44 37.66
CA MET A 6 -14.84 2.57 38.25
C MET A 6 -13.93 3.28 37.26
N SER A 7 -13.73 4.57 37.51
CA SER A 7 -12.74 5.40 36.84
C SER A 7 -11.34 4.99 37.29
N ILE A 8 -10.52 4.47 36.39
CA ILE A 8 -9.08 4.29 36.60
C ILE A 8 -8.37 5.26 35.65
N THR A 9 -8.06 6.44 36.17
CA THR A 9 -7.10 7.36 35.56
C THR A 9 -5.80 7.26 36.36
N GLN A 10 -4.83 6.47 35.89
CA GLN A 10 -3.45 6.63 36.35
C GLN A 10 -2.76 7.67 35.47
N ALA A 11 -2.42 8.80 36.10
CA ALA A 11 -1.55 9.82 35.53
C ALA A 11 -0.12 9.25 35.44
N THR A 12 0.37 9.06 34.21
CA THR A 12 1.80 8.80 33.97
C THR A 12 2.54 10.13 33.92
N ALA A 13 3.60 10.21 34.72
CA ALA A 13 4.49 11.35 34.89
C ALA A 13 5.08 11.85 33.56
N GLY A 14 5.30 13.16 33.51
CA GLY A 14 5.84 13.87 32.35
C GLY A 14 7.18 13.30 31.88
N ALA A 15 7.17 12.70 30.70
CA ALA A 15 8.37 12.47 29.91
C ALA A 15 8.70 13.74 29.14
N ALA A 16 9.92 14.24 29.31
CA ALA A 16 10.44 15.39 28.60
C ALA A 16 10.37 15.17 27.08
N ILE A 17 9.75 16.11 26.36
CA ILE A 17 9.73 16.13 24.91
C ILE A 17 11.13 16.56 24.43
N GLN A 18 11.96 15.58 24.07
CA GLN A 18 13.19 15.82 23.33
C GLN A 18 12.82 16.23 21.89
N LYS A 19 13.17 17.46 21.49
CA LYS A 19 13.03 17.94 20.11
C LYS A 19 13.85 17.03 19.17
N PRO A 20 13.29 16.46 18.08
CA PRO A 20 14.09 15.71 17.13
C PRO A 20 15.02 16.66 16.37
N GLU A 21 16.32 16.40 16.49
CA GLU A 21 17.35 17.09 15.72
C GLU A 21 17.31 16.61 14.27
N ALA A 22 17.18 17.54 13.33
CA ALA A 22 17.10 17.24 11.90
C ALA A 22 18.44 16.62 11.43
N PRO A 23 18.43 15.56 10.60
CA PRO A 23 19.67 15.00 10.08
C PRO A 23 20.37 16.04 9.20
N LYS A 24 21.63 16.32 9.53
CA LYS A 24 22.52 17.20 8.76
C LYS A 24 22.59 16.69 7.32
N ARG A 25 22.18 17.54 6.36
CA ARG A 25 22.38 17.31 4.93
C ARG A 25 23.88 17.16 4.68
N THR A 26 24.31 15.95 4.38
CA THR A 26 25.59 15.72 3.72
C THR A 26 25.34 15.86 2.23
N ASP A 27 25.75 16.99 1.65
CA ASP A 27 25.87 17.15 0.19
C ASP A 27 27.01 16.25 -0.29
N SER A 28 26.66 15.03 -0.67
CA SER A 28 27.55 14.20 -1.50
C SER A 28 27.23 14.52 -2.96
N ALA A 29 28.15 15.27 -3.56
CA ALA A 29 28.16 15.64 -4.97
C ALA A 29 27.92 14.41 -5.87
N ILE A 30 26.93 14.51 -6.76
CA ILE A 30 26.76 13.58 -7.87
C ILE A 30 27.80 13.99 -8.93
N VAL A 31 28.78 13.12 -9.14
CA VAL A 31 29.70 13.19 -10.29
C VAL A 31 28.87 12.90 -11.54
N MET A 32 28.86 13.85 -12.46
CA MET A 32 28.37 13.63 -13.82
C MET A 32 29.39 12.79 -14.57
N GLU A 33 28.98 11.62 -15.03
CA GLU A 33 29.69 10.90 -16.10
C GLU A 33 28.69 10.67 -17.22
N GLU A 34 28.93 11.39 -18.32
CA GLU A 34 28.20 11.34 -19.58
C GLU A 34 28.82 10.23 -20.43
N ALA A 35 28.03 9.23 -20.82
CA ALA A 35 28.47 8.17 -21.72
C ALA A 35 27.34 7.80 -22.69
N ASP A 36 27.55 8.24 -23.92
CA ASP A 36 27.14 7.73 -25.23
C ASP A 36 25.66 7.35 -25.52
N GLU A 37 25.14 8.09 -26.48
CA GLU A 37 23.82 8.04 -27.11
C GLU A 37 23.72 6.88 -28.12
N GLU A 38 23.22 5.72 -27.68
CA GLU A 38 22.59 4.70 -28.54
C GLU A 38 21.19 4.47 -27.96
N ALA A 39 20.14 4.80 -28.72
CA ALA A 39 18.76 4.79 -28.24
C ALA A 39 18.39 3.42 -27.64
N PRO A 40 18.16 3.32 -26.31
CA PRO A 40 18.00 2.02 -25.68
C PRO A 40 16.65 1.42 -26.08
N ALA A 41 16.66 0.16 -26.51
CA ALA A 41 15.50 -0.72 -26.40
C ALA A 41 14.85 -0.50 -25.01
N PRO A 42 13.51 -0.42 -24.89
CA PRO A 42 12.87 0.08 -23.68
C PRO A 42 13.42 -0.70 -22.48
N ALA A 43 14.22 -0.01 -21.67
CA ALA A 43 14.93 -0.61 -20.55
C ALA A 43 13.94 -1.43 -19.71
N PRO A 44 14.32 -2.60 -19.16
CA PRO A 44 13.46 -3.29 -18.21
C PRO A 44 13.13 -2.29 -17.11
N ARG A 45 11.86 -1.87 -17.03
CA ARG A 45 11.43 -0.80 -16.13
C ARG A 45 11.93 -1.19 -14.74
N SER A 46 12.90 -0.43 -14.24
CA SER A 46 13.48 -0.60 -12.90
C SER A 46 12.34 -0.96 -11.96
N ARG A 47 12.39 -2.19 -11.45
CA ARG A 47 11.41 -2.71 -10.50
C ARG A 47 11.51 -1.76 -9.32
N ARG A 48 10.62 -0.75 -9.28
CA ARG A 48 10.70 0.34 -8.30
C ARG A 48 10.97 -0.32 -6.97
N SER A 49 12.09 0.08 -6.35
CA SER A 49 12.39 -0.20 -4.95
C SER A 49 11.09 -0.13 -4.16
N SER A 50 10.85 -1.10 -3.28
CA SER A 50 9.63 -1.18 -2.46
C SER A 50 9.58 0.00 -1.49
N THR A 51 9.25 1.17 -2.01
CA THR A 51 8.96 2.35 -1.22
C THR A 51 7.66 2.06 -0.48
N GLN A 52 7.76 1.87 0.84
CA GLN A 52 6.57 1.87 1.67
C GLN A 52 5.91 3.25 1.54
N MET A 53 4.65 3.26 1.14
CA MET A 53 3.82 4.45 1.08
C MET A 53 3.14 4.64 2.43
N LEU A 54 3.01 5.88 2.89
CA LEU A 54 2.24 6.15 4.10
C LEU A 54 0.74 5.92 3.85
N LEU A 55 -0.03 5.70 4.92
CA LEU A 55 -1.45 5.35 4.80
C LEU A 55 -2.27 6.46 4.13
N ASP A 56 -2.05 7.70 4.55
CA ASP A 56 -2.70 8.89 4.01
C ASP A 56 -2.36 9.10 2.53
N GLU A 57 -1.10 8.94 2.16
CA GLU A 57 -0.64 8.96 0.76
C GLU A 57 -1.35 7.90 -0.08
N ALA A 58 -1.46 6.67 0.42
CA ALA A 58 -2.12 5.57 -0.29
C ALA A 58 -3.62 5.82 -0.50
N ILE A 59 -4.29 6.41 0.50
CA ILE A 59 -5.71 6.76 0.41
C ILE A 59 -5.92 7.88 -0.61
N LEU A 60 -5.09 8.93 -0.59
CA LEU A 60 -5.22 10.09 -1.48
C LEU A 60 -4.79 9.78 -2.92
N ALA A 61 -3.79 8.92 -3.12
CA ALA A 61 -3.31 8.55 -4.45
C ALA A 61 -4.25 7.59 -5.20
N ARG A 62 -5.16 6.89 -4.50
CA ARG A 62 -6.07 5.92 -5.10
C ARG A 62 -7.09 6.59 -6.02
N HIS A 63 -7.08 6.18 -7.29
CA HIS A 63 -8.04 6.62 -8.31
C HIS A 63 -8.67 5.43 -9.02
N SER A 64 -9.83 5.65 -9.63
CA SER A 64 -10.56 4.62 -10.39
C SER A 64 -9.93 4.43 -11.78
N THR A 65 -9.09 3.41 -11.92
CA THR A 65 -8.40 3.07 -13.17
C THR A 65 -9.28 2.22 -14.09
N ARG A 66 -9.27 2.49 -15.40
CA ARG A 66 -10.09 1.79 -16.42
C ARG A 66 -9.29 1.25 -17.61
N LEU A 67 -7.98 1.43 -17.62
CA LEU A 67 -7.07 0.87 -18.60
C LEU A 67 -5.92 0.20 -17.82
N TYR A 68 -5.71 -1.08 -18.08
CA TYR A 68 -4.74 -1.91 -17.38
C TYR A 68 -3.76 -2.51 -18.37
N LEU A 69 -2.52 -2.73 -17.91
CA LEU A 69 -1.55 -3.49 -18.67
C LEU A 69 -2.00 -4.95 -18.79
N PRO A 70 -1.58 -5.68 -19.84
CA PRO A 70 -1.84 -7.12 -19.97
C PRO A 70 -1.03 -7.97 -18.99
N GLU A 71 -0.17 -7.35 -18.17
CA GLU A 71 0.65 -8.04 -17.17
C GLU A 71 -0.21 -8.61 -16.04
N GLU A 72 -0.06 -9.90 -15.79
CA GLU A 72 -0.78 -10.57 -14.72
C GLU A 72 -0.24 -10.20 -13.33
N VAL A 73 -1.15 -10.09 -12.36
CA VAL A 73 -0.78 -9.86 -10.96
C VAL A 73 -0.34 -11.19 -10.33
N PRO A 74 0.83 -11.27 -9.67
CA PRO A 74 1.26 -12.49 -8.99
C PRO A 74 0.23 -12.97 -7.97
N ARG A 75 -0.09 -14.27 -8.01
CA ARG A 75 -1.11 -14.89 -7.13
C ARG A 75 -0.88 -14.61 -5.64
N ALA A 76 0.36 -14.71 -5.18
CA ALA A 76 0.72 -14.45 -3.79
C ALA A 76 0.43 -13.01 -3.36
N LEU A 77 0.54 -12.03 -4.28
CA LEU A 77 0.22 -10.64 -3.99
C LEU A 77 -1.29 -10.44 -3.82
N LEU A 78 -2.10 -11.06 -4.69
CA LEU A 78 -3.57 -11.05 -4.58
C LEU A 78 -4.01 -11.63 -3.24
N GLU A 79 -3.46 -12.79 -2.84
CA GLU A 79 -3.82 -13.44 -1.58
C GLU A 79 -3.46 -12.59 -0.36
N ARG A 80 -2.31 -11.92 -0.36
CA ARG A 80 -1.95 -10.99 0.72
C ARG A 80 -2.91 -9.80 0.78
N ALA A 81 -3.27 -9.22 -0.36
CA ALA A 81 -4.20 -8.10 -0.43
C ALA A 81 -5.60 -8.50 0.07
N LEU A 82 -6.10 -9.68 -0.31
CA LEU A 82 -7.40 -10.19 0.15
C LEU A 82 -7.41 -10.50 1.65
N LYS A 83 -6.33 -11.12 2.17
CA LYS A 83 -6.19 -11.36 3.61
C LYS A 83 -6.25 -10.05 4.39
N LEU A 84 -5.58 -9.02 3.91
CA LEU A 84 -5.66 -7.68 4.50
C LEU A 84 -7.09 -7.11 4.44
N ALA A 85 -7.74 -7.19 3.27
CA ALA A 85 -9.09 -6.68 3.07
C ALA A 85 -10.15 -7.37 3.96
N ALA A 86 -9.96 -8.66 4.29
CA ALA A 86 -10.86 -9.43 5.14
C ALA A 86 -10.91 -8.92 6.60
N HIS A 87 -9.99 -8.05 7.02
CA HIS A 87 -10.06 -7.39 8.33
C HIS A 87 -11.08 -6.24 8.38
N SER A 88 -11.75 -5.94 7.27
CA SER A 88 -12.82 -4.93 7.24
C SER A 88 -13.93 -5.32 8.23
N PRO A 89 -14.44 -4.40 9.06
CA PRO A 89 -15.53 -4.71 9.98
C PRO A 89 -16.80 -5.06 9.19
N SER A 90 -17.65 -5.90 9.78
CA SER A 90 -18.96 -6.28 9.22
C SER A 90 -20.00 -6.43 10.33
N ASN A 91 -21.29 -6.26 10.00
CA ASN A 91 -22.36 -6.38 10.99
C ASN A 91 -22.31 -7.77 11.65
N THR A 92 -22.34 -7.79 12.99
CA THR A 92 -22.17 -9.01 13.81
C THR A 92 -20.92 -9.84 13.42
N ASN A 93 -19.92 -9.22 12.78
CA ASN A 93 -18.75 -9.88 12.22
C ASN A 93 -19.08 -11.08 11.30
N THR A 94 -20.20 -11.02 10.57
CA THR A 94 -20.65 -12.10 9.68
C THR A 94 -19.73 -12.36 8.50
N GLN A 95 -18.93 -11.36 8.10
CA GLN A 95 -17.95 -11.49 7.01
C GLN A 95 -18.59 -12.06 5.74
N ALA A 96 -19.80 -11.59 5.41
CA ALA A 96 -20.65 -12.17 4.35
C ALA A 96 -20.13 -11.95 2.92
N TRP A 97 -18.85 -11.64 2.73
CA TRP A 97 -18.23 -11.47 1.42
C TRP A 97 -17.99 -12.82 0.74
N ARG A 98 -18.43 -12.95 -0.51
CA ARG A 98 -18.11 -14.07 -1.40
C ARG A 98 -17.38 -13.53 -2.63
N LEU A 99 -16.09 -13.85 -2.72
CA LEU A 99 -15.20 -13.32 -3.74
C LEU A 99 -14.93 -14.38 -4.81
N PHE A 100 -15.05 -13.98 -6.07
CA PHE A 100 -14.63 -14.78 -7.22
C PHE A 100 -13.55 -14.00 -7.98
N ILE A 101 -12.37 -14.61 -8.12
CA ILE A 101 -11.28 -14.04 -8.91
C ILE A 101 -11.22 -14.81 -10.22
N VAL A 102 -11.38 -14.09 -11.32
CA VAL A 102 -11.33 -14.63 -12.68
C VAL A 102 -10.07 -14.14 -13.38
N THR A 103 -9.33 -15.07 -13.97
CA THR A 103 -8.08 -14.83 -14.72
C THR A 103 -8.08 -15.68 -15.99
N GLY A 104 -7.14 -15.43 -16.92
CA GLY A 104 -6.95 -16.24 -18.13
C GLY A 104 -8.21 -16.40 -18.99
N GLU A 105 -8.49 -17.65 -19.38
CA GLU A 105 -9.61 -17.98 -20.27
C GLU A 105 -10.97 -17.63 -19.67
N ALA A 106 -11.17 -17.85 -18.37
CA ALA A 106 -12.43 -17.52 -17.70
C ALA A 106 -12.72 -16.02 -17.74
N LEU A 107 -11.69 -15.18 -17.54
CA LEU A 107 -11.80 -13.73 -17.70
C LEU A 107 -12.09 -13.35 -19.16
N THR A 108 -11.47 -14.05 -20.12
CA THR A 108 -11.70 -13.81 -21.55
C THR A 108 -13.15 -14.09 -21.93
N ARG A 109 -13.70 -15.23 -21.51
CA ARG A 109 -15.11 -15.57 -21.73
C ARG A 109 -16.06 -14.55 -21.08
N LEU A 110 -15.72 -14.07 -19.88
CA LEU A 110 -16.51 -13.05 -19.18
C LEU A 110 -16.50 -11.70 -19.90
N LYS A 111 -15.41 -11.35 -20.60
CA LYS A 111 -15.32 -10.10 -21.37
C LYS A 111 -16.04 -10.16 -22.72
N SER A 112 -16.14 -11.35 -23.30
CA SER A 112 -16.71 -11.55 -24.65
C SER A 112 -18.20 -11.86 -24.66
N GLY A 113 -18.79 -12.20 -23.52
CA GLY A 113 -20.24 -12.41 -23.35
C GLY A 113 -20.95 -11.12 -23.01
#